data_AF-A0AAW9B7P0-F1
#
_entry.id   AF-A0AAW9B7P0-F1
#
_cell.length_a   1.000
_cell.length_b   1.000
_cell.length_c   1.000
_cell.angle_alpha   90.00
_cell.angle_beta   90.00
_cell.angle_gamma   90.00
#
_symmetry.space_group_name_H-M   'P 1'
#
loop_
_entity.id
_entity.type
_entity.pdbx_description
1 polymer ?
#
loop_
_entity_poly.entity_id
_entity_poly.type
_entity_poly.pdbx_seq_one_letter_code
_entity_poly.pdbx_strand_id
1 'polypeptide(L)'
;IIQMIASFAIVAVLYLASIDSIKEQLTPGTFTVVFSAMFGLMRPLKALTNVTSQFQRGMAASQTLFALIDLEPEKNEGKYTVERAKGDVSVKDVSFTYEGSEKPALEHISFDIPRGKTLALVGRSGSGKSTIANLFNRFYDVDSGSIALDGRDIRDYELKNLREQFALVSQNVHLFNDTIANNIAYATED
;
A
#
# COMPACT_ATOMS: atom_id res chain seq x y z
N ILE A 1 26.41 17.37 29.60
CA ILE A 1 27.62 16.72 29.00
C ILE A 1 28.33 17.65 28.02
N ILE A 2 27.70 18.08 26.91
CA ILE A 2 28.36 18.96 25.91
C ILE A 2 28.90 20.27 26.53
N GLN A 3 28.11 20.95 27.37
CA GLN A 3 28.56 22.16 28.07
C GLN A 3 29.71 21.90 29.05
N MET A 4 29.74 20.73 29.69
CA MET A 4 30.81 20.33 30.61
C MET A 4 32.12 20.07 29.84
N ILE A 5 32.04 19.38 28.70
CA ILE A 5 33.18 19.15 27.79
C ILE A 5 33.71 20.48 27.24
N ALA A 6 32.81 21.41 26.88
CA ALA A 6 33.20 22.75 26.43
C ALA A 6 33.93 23.54 27.52
N SER A 7 33.45 23.51 28.77
CA SER A 7 34.13 24.16 29.90
C SER A 7 35.52 23.58 30.16
N PHE A 8 35.70 22.26 30.10
CA PHE A 8 37.02 21.63 30.22
C PHE A 8 37.96 22.03 29.08
N ALA A 9 37.45 22.14 27.85
CA ALA A 9 38.24 22.55 26.70
C ALA A 9 38.71 24.01 26.83
N ILE A 10 37.86 24.91 27.34
CA ILE A 10 38.23 26.31 27.61
C ILE A 10 39.35 26.37 28.67
N VAL A 11 39.23 25.61 29.76
CA VAL A 11 40.26 25.55 30.81
C VAL A 11 41.58 25.02 30.26
N ALA A 12 41.54 23.97 29.43
CA ALA A 12 42.74 23.42 28.79
C ALA A 12 43.42 24.43 27.84
N VAL A 13 42.64 25.19 27.07
CA VAL A 13 43.16 26.24 26.18
C VAL A 13 43.79 27.38 26.98
N LEU A 14 43.16 27.82 28.07
CA LEU A 14 43.73 28.84 28.96
C LEU A 14 45.03 28.36 29.63
N TYR A 15 45.09 27.09 30.01
CA TYR A 15 46.31 26.49 30.57
C TYR A 15 47.44 26.43 29.54
N LEU A 16 47.17 25.97 28.31
CA LEU A 16 48.16 25.94 27.23
C LEU A 16 48.63 27.34 26.83
N ALA A 17 47.73 28.33 26.84
CA ALA A 17 48.08 29.73 26.60
C ALA A 17 48.98 30.34 27.70
N SER A 18 49.06 29.71 28.88
CA SER A 18 49.95 30.11 29.97
C SER A 18 51.37 29.56 29.83
N ILE A 19 51.64 28.65 28.88
CA ILE A 19 52.98 28.11 28.60
C ILE A 19 53.73 29.10 27.71
N ASP A 20 54.92 29.53 28.14
CA ASP A 20 55.68 30.60 27.48
C ASP A 20 55.97 30.33 25.99
N SER A 21 56.21 29.08 25.61
CA SER A 21 56.44 28.67 24.21
C SER A 21 55.24 28.90 23.26
N ILE A 22 54.02 28.87 23.80
CA ILE A 22 52.77 29.06 23.04
C ILE A 22 52.35 30.53 23.10
N LYS A 23 52.60 31.19 24.24
CA LYS A 23 52.31 32.60 24.49
C LYS A 23 52.97 33.55 23.48
N GLU A 24 54.18 33.24 23.03
CA GLU A 24 54.90 34.04 22.02
C GLU A 24 54.24 34.02 20.62
N GLN A 25 53.42 33.02 20.33
CA GLN A 25 52.73 32.87 19.03
C GLN A 25 51.25 33.31 19.09
N LEU A 26 50.75 33.63 20.29
CA LEU A 26 49.36 34.00 20.53
C LEU A 26 49.16 35.50 20.36
N THR A 27 48.52 35.89 19.26
CA THR A 27 47.97 37.25 19.10
C THR A 27 46.53 37.31 19.61
N PRO A 28 46.00 38.49 19.96
CA PRO A 28 44.58 38.66 20.29
C PRO A 28 43.65 38.13 19.18
N GLY A 29 44.05 38.26 17.90
CA GLY A 29 43.30 37.73 16.76
C GLY A 29 43.28 36.21 16.71
N THR A 30 44.42 35.55 16.91
CA THR A 30 44.52 34.09 16.98
C THR A 30 43.65 33.53 18.11
N PHE A 31 43.63 34.21 19.27
CA PHE A 31 42.79 33.84 20.40
C PHE A 31 41.30 33.91 20.06
N THR A 32 40.82 35.01 19.46
CA THR A 32 39.43 35.13 19.02
C THR A 32 39.05 34.05 18.01
N VAL A 33 39.91 33.75 17.04
CA VAL A 33 39.65 32.70 16.02
C VAL A 33 39.50 31.32 16.64
N VAL A 34 40.36 30.95 17.59
CA VAL A 34 40.29 29.64 18.27
C VAL A 34 38.98 29.51 19.05
N PHE A 35 38.60 30.52 19.84
CA PHE A 35 37.34 30.48 20.59
C PHE A 35 36.11 30.46 19.67
N SER A 36 36.10 31.27 18.60
CA SER A 36 35.03 31.25 17.61
C SER A 36 34.91 29.88 16.92
N ALA A 37 36.03 29.23 16.59
CA ALA A 37 36.03 27.89 16.03
C ALA A 37 35.50 26.84 17.02
N MET A 38 35.90 26.91 18.29
CA MET A 38 35.39 26.02 19.34
C MET A 38 33.88 26.13 19.52
N PHE A 39 33.34 27.35 19.59
CA PHE A 39 31.89 27.55 19.65
C PHE A 39 31.19 27.13 18.35
N GLY A 40 31.82 27.37 17.19
CA GLY A 40 31.33 26.94 15.88
C GLY A 40 31.16 25.42 15.77
N LEU A 41 32.09 24.64 16.34
CA LEU A 41 32.07 23.17 16.32
C LEU A 41 30.93 22.54 17.13
N MET A 42 30.33 23.26 18.08
CA MET A 42 29.22 22.72 18.87
C MET A 42 27.99 22.37 18.02
N ARG A 43 27.69 23.16 16.98
CA ARG A 43 26.53 22.92 16.10
C ARG A 43 26.71 21.65 15.25
N PRO A 44 27.82 21.46 14.50
CA PRO A 44 28.08 20.22 13.76
C PRO A 44 28.10 18.98 14.65
N LEU A 45 28.73 19.04 15.84
CA LEU A 45 28.78 17.89 16.76
C LEU A 45 27.38 17.47 17.21
N LYS A 46 26.52 18.43 17.57
CA LYS A 46 25.12 18.14 17.94
C LYS A 46 24.30 17.64 16.74
N ALA A 47 24.54 18.17 15.55
CA ALA A 47 23.89 17.70 14.33
C ALA A 47 24.23 16.24 14.05
N LEU A 48 25.52 15.86 14.09
CA LEU A 48 26.00 14.49 13.92
C LEU A 48 25.32 13.51 14.88
N THR A 49 25.13 13.88 16.16
CA THR A 49 24.42 13.01 17.11
C THR A 49 22.95 12.79 16.77
N ASN A 50 22.32 13.75 16.09
CA ASN A 50 20.90 13.67 15.72
C ASN A 50 20.67 12.98 14.37
N VAL A 51 21.66 12.96 13.46
CA VAL A 51 21.55 12.34 12.13
C VAL A 51 21.17 10.87 12.24
N THR A 52 21.79 10.11 13.16
CA THR A 52 21.47 8.69 13.36
C THR A 52 19.99 8.47 13.69
N SER A 53 19.42 9.30 14.57
CA SER A 53 18.00 9.21 14.93
C SER A 53 17.06 9.60 13.79
N GLN A 54 17.44 10.61 12.99
CA GLN A 54 16.65 10.99 11.81
C GLN A 54 16.68 9.89 10.75
N PHE A 55 17.86 9.32 10.52
CA PHE A 55 18.05 8.21 9.57
C PHE A 55 17.25 6.97 9.98
N GLN A 56 17.31 6.58 11.27
CA GLN A 56 16.52 5.44 11.78
C GLN A 56 15.01 5.64 11.60
N ARG A 57 14.51 6.85 11.84
CA ARG A 57 13.09 7.17 11.60
C ARG A 57 12.71 7.09 10.12
N GLY A 58 13.59 7.58 9.24
CA GLY A 58 13.42 7.44 7.79
C GLY A 58 13.36 5.98 7.37
N MET A 59 14.29 5.17 7.84
CA MET A 59 14.33 3.73 7.56
C MET A 59 13.08 2.98 8.03
N ALA A 60 12.58 3.29 9.23
CA ALA A 60 11.36 2.67 9.74
C ALA A 60 10.14 3.01 8.88
N ALA A 61 10.01 4.27 8.41
CA ALA A 61 8.95 4.65 7.50
C ALA A 61 9.09 3.97 6.12
N SER A 62 10.31 3.88 5.60
CA SER A 62 10.60 3.17 4.35
C SER A 62 10.26 1.69 4.43
N GLN A 63 10.48 1.03 5.58
CA GLN A 63 10.14 -0.38 5.76
C GLN A 63 8.64 -0.64 5.54
N THR A 64 7.77 0.23 6.06
CA THR A 64 6.32 0.13 5.84
C THR A 64 5.95 0.33 4.37
N LEU A 65 6.60 1.28 3.69
CA LEU A 65 6.36 1.52 2.26
C LEU A 65 6.80 0.32 1.40
N PHE A 66 7.99 -0.24 1.68
CA PHE A 66 8.46 -1.43 0.98
C PHE A 66 7.56 -2.63 1.26
N ALA A 67 7.13 -2.84 2.51
CA ALA A 67 6.19 -3.91 2.83
C ALA A 67 4.87 -3.80 2.06
N LEU A 68 4.38 -2.59 1.75
CA LEU A 68 3.19 -2.39 0.92
C LEU A 68 3.44 -2.66 -0.56
N ILE A 69 4.59 -2.23 -1.08
CA ILE A 69 4.98 -2.42 -2.48
C ILE A 69 5.26 -3.90 -2.78
N ASP A 70 5.78 -4.63 -1.80
CA ASP A 70 6.13 -6.04 -1.90
C ASP A 70 4.92 -6.99 -1.70
N LEU A 71 3.72 -6.46 -1.46
CA LEU A 71 2.50 -7.28 -1.42
C LEU A 71 2.27 -7.95 -2.78
N GLU A 72 1.85 -9.22 -2.74
CA GLU A 72 1.49 -9.92 -3.96
C GLU A 72 0.29 -9.24 -4.64
N PRO A 73 0.40 -8.90 -5.94
CA PRO A 73 -0.73 -8.35 -6.67
C PRO A 73 -1.80 -9.41 -6.89
N GLU A 74 -2.99 -8.95 -7.27
CA GLU A 74 -4.10 -9.83 -7.65
C GLU A 74 -3.68 -10.80 -8.78
N LYS A 75 -4.02 -12.09 -8.61
CA LYS A 75 -3.63 -13.14 -9.56
C LYS A 75 -4.35 -12.98 -10.90
N ASN A 76 -3.58 -12.71 -11.95
CA ASN A 76 -4.07 -12.61 -13.32
C ASN A 76 -3.28 -13.55 -14.25
N GLU A 77 -3.50 -14.85 -14.09
CA GLU A 77 -2.79 -15.89 -14.86
C GLU A 77 -3.54 -16.30 -16.14
N GLY A 78 -4.83 -15.96 -16.23
CA GLY A 78 -5.67 -16.25 -17.38
C GLY A 78 -5.23 -15.47 -18.62
N LYS A 79 -5.37 -16.11 -19.78
CA LYS A 79 -4.91 -15.57 -21.08
C LYS A 79 -6.03 -15.45 -22.10
N TYR A 80 -7.19 -16.02 -21.81
CA TYR A 80 -8.31 -15.99 -22.72
C TYR A 80 -8.94 -14.60 -22.72
N THR A 81 -9.26 -14.11 -23.91
CA THR A 81 -9.95 -12.83 -24.09
C THR A 81 -11.10 -13.01 -25.07
N VAL A 82 -12.15 -12.23 -24.88
CA VAL A 82 -13.32 -12.18 -25.76
C VAL A 82 -13.80 -10.74 -25.88
N GLU A 83 -14.24 -10.34 -27.07
CA GLU A 83 -14.79 -9.00 -27.28
C GLU A 83 -16.15 -8.85 -26.56
N ARG A 84 -17.03 -9.84 -26.72
CA ARG A 84 -18.33 -9.87 -26.07
C ARG A 84 -18.77 -11.29 -25.73
N ALA A 85 -19.02 -11.55 -24.46
CA ALA A 85 -19.59 -12.81 -23.99
C ALA A 85 -21.06 -12.96 -24.45
N LYS A 86 -21.47 -14.20 -24.72
CA LYS A 86 -22.86 -14.57 -25.01
C LYS A 86 -23.74 -14.46 -23.76
N GLY A 87 -23.15 -14.66 -22.58
CA GLY A 87 -23.77 -14.45 -21.28
C GLY A 87 -24.36 -15.71 -20.65
N ASP A 88 -23.89 -16.90 -21.05
CA ASP A 88 -24.24 -18.14 -20.37
C ASP A 88 -23.33 -18.32 -19.15
N VAL A 89 -23.88 -18.31 -17.93
CA VAL A 89 -23.11 -18.46 -16.69
C VAL A 89 -23.48 -19.75 -15.99
N SER A 90 -22.47 -20.51 -15.57
CA SER A 90 -22.64 -21.78 -14.86
C SER A 90 -21.85 -21.75 -13.56
N VAL A 91 -22.51 -22.00 -12.44
CA VAL A 91 -21.90 -22.15 -11.11
C VAL A 91 -22.02 -23.62 -10.71
N LYS A 92 -20.89 -24.28 -10.44
CA LYS A 92 -20.83 -25.72 -10.14
C LYS A 92 -20.05 -25.96 -8.86
N ASP A 93 -20.78 -26.46 -7.85
CA ASP A 93 -20.27 -26.90 -6.55
C ASP A 93 -19.34 -25.88 -5.88
N VAL A 94 -19.73 -24.60 -5.94
CA VAL A 94 -18.91 -23.50 -5.44
C VAL A 94 -19.03 -23.40 -3.93
N SER A 95 -17.87 -23.47 -3.26
CA SER A 95 -17.71 -23.11 -1.86
C SER A 95 -16.67 -22.01 -1.72
N PHE A 96 -16.90 -21.10 -0.77
CA PHE A 96 -16.03 -19.95 -0.55
C PHE A 96 -16.07 -19.47 0.89
N THR A 97 -14.89 -19.13 1.42
CA THR A 97 -14.65 -18.65 2.77
C THR A 97 -13.83 -17.37 2.71
N TYR A 98 -14.29 -16.32 3.38
CA TYR A 98 -13.47 -15.11 3.51
C TYR A 98 -12.25 -15.38 4.38
N GLU A 99 -11.11 -14.78 3.99
CA GLU A 99 -9.88 -14.85 4.79
C GLU A 99 -10.13 -14.35 6.22
N GLY A 100 -9.70 -15.13 7.22
CA GLY A 100 -9.94 -14.86 8.63
C GLY A 100 -11.32 -15.29 9.17
N SER A 101 -12.21 -15.86 8.34
CA SER A 101 -13.44 -16.50 8.79
C SER A 101 -13.25 -18.02 8.97
N GLU A 102 -13.78 -18.58 10.05
CA GLU A 102 -13.84 -20.04 10.23
C GLU A 102 -15.01 -20.69 9.49
N LYS A 103 -16.05 -19.90 9.16
CA LYS A 103 -17.26 -20.42 8.51
C LYS A 103 -17.28 -20.00 7.05
N PRO A 104 -17.59 -20.94 6.13
CA PRO A 104 -17.77 -20.62 4.72
C PRO A 104 -18.98 -19.71 4.53
N ALA A 105 -18.85 -18.75 3.62
CA ALA A 105 -19.93 -17.86 3.23
C ALA A 105 -20.87 -18.51 2.21
N LEU A 106 -20.35 -19.47 1.43
CA LEU A 106 -21.08 -20.28 0.46
C LEU A 106 -20.61 -21.72 0.57
N GLU A 107 -21.54 -22.67 0.53
CA GLU A 107 -21.27 -24.11 0.61
C GLU A 107 -22.00 -24.82 -0.54
N HIS A 108 -21.24 -25.49 -1.42
CA HIS A 108 -21.76 -26.39 -2.47
C HIS A 108 -22.85 -25.78 -3.36
N ILE A 109 -22.69 -24.52 -3.73
CA ILE A 109 -23.69 -23.79 -4.52
C ILE A 109 -23.58 -24.19 -5.99
N SER A 110 -24.71 -24.59 -6.59
CA SER A 110 -24.79 -24.92 -8.01
C SER A 110 -26.05 -24.34 -8.64
N PHE A 111 -25.89 -23.61 -9.75
CA PHE A 111 -27.00 -23.10 -10.57
C PHE A 111 -26.48 -22.61 -11.92
N ASP A 112 -27.40 -22.52 -12.89
CA ASP A 112 -27.13 -21.98 -14.21
C ASP A 112 -27.96 -20.71 -14.46
N ILE A 113 -27.35 -19.74 -15.13
CA ILE A 113 -28.00 -18.54 -15.67
C ILE A 113 -27.87 -18.60 -17.19
N PRO A 114 -28.91 -19.07 -17.90
CA PRO A 114 -28.90 -19.09 -19.35
C PRO A 114 -28.84 -17.67 -19.92
N ARG A 115 -28.23 -17.52 -21.11
CA ARG A 115 -28.12 -16.24 -21.79
C ARG A 115 -29.46 -15.50 -21.89
N GLY A 116 -29.44 -14.21 -21.57
CA GLY A 116 -30.61 -13.34 -21.61
C GLY A 116 -31.69 -13.66 -20.56
N LYS A 117 -31.41 -14.51 -19.59
CA LYS A 117 -32.28 -14.75 -18.43
C LYS A 117 -31.80 -14.00 -17.21
N THR A 118 -32.75 -13.65 -16.35
CA THR A 118 -32.48 -12.98 -15.07
C THR A 118 -32.69 -13.97 -13.94
N LEU A 119 -31.67 -14.16 -13.12
CA LEU A 119 -31.76 -14.90 -11.87
C LEU A 119 -31.91 -13.90 -10.71
N ALA A 120 -32.91 -14.12 -9.86
CA ALA A 120 -33.09 -13.36 -8.62
C ALA A 120 -32.65 -14.20 -7.43
N LEU A 121 -31.66 -13.71 -6.69
CA LEU A 121 -31.19 -14.34 -5.45
C LEU A 121 -31.91 -13.71 -4.25
N VAL A 122 -32.68 -14.50 -3.52
CA VAL A 122 -33.47 -14.06 -2.37
C VAL A 122 -33.08 -14.84 -1.13
N GLY A 123 -32.95 -14.17 0.01
CA GLY A 123 -32.56 -14.79 1.26
C GLY A 123 -32.30 -13.79 2.37
N ARG A 124 -32.23 -14.26 3.62
CA ARG A 124 -31.99 -13.44 4.82
C ARG A 124 -30.68 -12.65 4.72
N SER A 125 -30.54 -11.58 5.49
CA SER A 125 -29.25 -10.88 5.60
C SER A 125 -28.14 -11.85 6.00
N GLY A 126 -26.94 -11.69 5.41
CA GLY A 126 -25.80 -12.58 5.65
C GLY A 126 -25.80 -13.91 4.90
N SER A 127 -26.82 -14.23 4.09
CA SER A 127 -26.92 -15.52 3.37
C SER A 127 -25.99 -15.68 2.16
N GLY A 128 -24.94 -14.88 2.01
CA GLY A 128 -23.98 -15.00 0.90
C GLY A 128 -24.39 -14.40 -0.46
N LYS A 129 -25.53 -13.70 -0.56
CA LYS A 129 -26.02 -13.09 -1.84
C LYS A 129 -25.03 -12.11 -2.46
N SER A 130 -24.45 -11.21 -1.66
CA SER A 130 -23.44 -10.27 -2.14
C SER A 130 -22.12 -10.97 -2.44
N THR A 131 -21.79 -12.04 -1.69
CA THR A 131 -20.60 -12.85 -1.91
C THR A 131 -20.61 -13.46 -3.31
N ILE A 132 -21.71 -14.11 -3.72
CA ILE A 132 -21.77 -14.73 -5.06
C ILE A 132 -21.67 -13.68 -6.19
N ALA A 133 -22.22 -12.48 -5.99
CA ALA A 133 -22.06 -11.38 -6.95
C ALA A 133 -20.59 -10.90 -7.07
N ASN A 134 -19.86 -10.86 -5.96
CA ASN A 134 -18.43 -10.50 -5.94
C ASN A 134 -17.57 -11.57 -6.63
N LEU A 135 -17.93 -12.85 -6.53
CA LEU A 135 -17.21 -13.95 -7.17
C LEU A 135 -17.31 -13.91 -8.70
N PHE A 136 -18.41 -13.40 -9.28
CA PHE A 136 -18.52 -13.24 -10.73
C PHE A 136 -17.50 -12.25 -11.31
N ASN A 137 -17.20 -11.17 -10.56
CA ASN A 137 -16.18 -10.18 -10.92
C ASN A 137 -14.77 -10.58 -10.48
N ARG A 138 -14.64 -11.78 -9.91
CA ARG A 138 -13.41 -12.37 -9.40
C ARG A 138 -12.67 -11.41 -8.46
N PHE A 139 -13.40 -10.73 -7.56
CA PHE A 139 -12.80 -9.98 -6.44
C PHE A 139 -12.22 -10.92 -5.38
N TYR A 140 -12.69 -12.16 -5.37
CA TYR A 140 -12.14 -13.27 -4.63
C TYR A 140 -12.14 -14.49 -5.55
N ASP A 141 -11.18 -15.38 -5.37
CA ASP A 141 -11.20 -16.72 -5.98
C ASP A 141 -11.97 -17.70 -5.07
N VAL A 142 -12.58 -18.71 -5.69
CA VAL A 142 -13.33 -19.75 -4.97
C VAL A 142 -12.39 -20.76 -4.30
N ASP A 143 -12.79 -21.31 -3.15
CA ASP A 143 -12.02 -22.38 -2.47
C ASP A 143 -12.17 -23.71 -3.22
N SER A 144 -13.38 -24.00 -3.70
CA SER A 144 -13.70 -25.20 -4.47
C SER A 144 -14.79 -24.93 -5.50
N GLY A 145 -14.89 -25.84 -6.48
CA GLY A 145 -15.84 -25.74 -7.57
C GLY A 145 -15.34 -24.86 -8.72
N SER A 146 -16.28 -24.39 -9.54
CA SER A 146 -16.00 -23.56 -10.70
C SER A 146 -17.15 -22.62 -11.04
N ILE A 147 -16.79 -21.45 -11.53
CA ILE A 147 -17.70 -20.50 -12.17
C ILE A 147 -17.24 -20.38 -13.61
N ALA A 148 -18.15 -20.60 -14.56
CA ALA A 148 -17.85 -20.53 -15.97
C ALA A 148 -18.71 -19.48 -16.68
N LEU A 149 -18.08 -18.71 -17.57
CA LEU A 149 -18.72 -17.82 -18.52
C LEU A 149 -18.56 -18.42 -19.92
N ASP A 150 -19.69 -18.63 -20.61
CA ASP A 150 -19.80 -19.28 -21.91
C ASP A 150 -19.09 -20.66 -21.98
N GLY A 151 -19.13 -21.40 -20.88
CA GLY A 151 -18.55 -22.74 -20.75
C GLY A 151 -17.04 -22.77 -20.45
N ARG A 152 -16.40 -21.61 -20.30
CA ARG A 152 -15.00 -21.49 -19.86
C ARG A 152 -14.92 -20.96 -18.43
N ASP A 153 -14.04 -21.54 -17.61
CA ASP A 153 -13.83 -21.08 -16.24
C ASP A 153 -13.36 -19.61 -16.22
N ILE A 154 -13.93 -18.79 -15.33
CA ILE A 154 -13.57 -17.37 -15.20
C ILE A 154 -12.09 -17.16 -14.86
N ARG A 155 -11.41 -18.17 -14.29
CA ARG A 155 -9.97 -18.13 -13.99
C ARG A 155 -9.07 -18.17 -15.23
N ASP A 156 -9.59 -18.69 -16.34
CA ASP A 156 -8.86 -18.75 -17.62
C ASP A 156 -8.84 -17.41 -18.36
N TYR A 157 -9.77 -16.50 -18.03
CA TYR A 157 -9.87 -15.19 -18.65
C TYR A 157 -8.77 -14.27 -18.10
N GLU A 158 -8.24 -13.42 -18.97
CA GLU A 158 -7.51 -12.23 -18.52
C GLU A 158 -8.47 -11.35 -17.72
N LEU A 159 -8.02 -10.89 -16.55
CA LEU A 159 -8.89 -10.31 -15.53
C LEU A 159 -9.57 -9.00 -15.96
N LYS A 160 -8.85 -8.11 -16.67
CA LYS A 160 -9.46 -6.89 -17.22
C LYS A 160 -10.56 -7.25 -18.21
N ASN A 161 -10.28 -8.18 -19.13
CA ASN A 161 -11.24 -8.63 -20.12
C ASN A 161 -12.47 -9.31 -19.52
N LEU A 162 -12.31 -10.12 -18.47
CA LEU A 162 -13.45 -10.69 -17.73
C LEU A 162 -14.36 -9.59 -17.19
N ARG A 163 -13.77 -8.57 -16.55
CA ARG A 163 -14.50 -7.47 -15.91
C ARG A 163 -15.22 -6.56 -16.91
N GLU A 164 -14.72 -6.44 -18.14
CA GLU A 164 -15.42 -5.75 -19.24
C GLU A 164 -16.76 -6.41 -19.61
N GLN A 165 -16.94 -7.71 -19.30
CA GLN A 165 -18.18 -8.44 -19.58
C GLN A 165 -19.25 -8.29 -18.49
N PHE A 166 -18.88 -7.77 -17.32
CA PHE A 166 -19.78 -7.58 -16.18
C PHE A 166 -20.00 -6.10 -15.89
N ALA A 167 -21.25 -5.74 -15.57
CA ALA A 167 -21.58 -4.45 -15.01
C ALA A 167 -22.09 -4.65 -13.57
N LEU A 168 -21.57 -3.88 -12.63
CA LEU A 168 -21.96 -3.94 -11.22
C LEU A 168 -22.72 -2.68 -10.82
N VAL A 169 -23.94 -2.87 -10.30
CA VAL A 169 -24.71 -1.81 -9.66
C VAL A 169 -24.77 -2.12 -8.17
N SER A 170 -23.97 -1.40 -7.38
CA SER A 170 -23.90 -1.54 -5.92
C SER A 170 -24.97 -0.68 -5.24
N GLN A 171 -25.35 -1.06 -4.01
CA GLN A 171 -26.21 -0.25 -3.14
C GLN A 171 -25.59 1.12 -2.85
N ASN A 172 -24.26 1.18 -2.73
CA ASN A 172 -23.50 2.42 -2.54
C ASN A 172 -22.72 2.70 -3.83
N VAL A 173 -23.25 3.59 -4.66
CA VAL A 173 -22.57 4.03 -5.88
C VAL A 173 -21.41 4.95 -5.49
N HIS A 174 -20.23 4.72 -6.07
CA HIS A 174 -19.10 5.62 -5.92
C HIS A 174 -19.25 6.76 -6.93
N LEU A 175 -19.23 8.01 -6.45
CA LEU A 175 -19.23 9.19 -7.31
C LEU A 175 -17.88 9.90 -7.17
N PHE A 176 -17.21 10.09 -8.30
CA PHE A 176 -16.00 10.90 -8.39
C PHE A 176 -16.36 12.38 -8.41
N ASN A 177 -15.46 13.22 -7.90
CA ASN A 177 -15.61 14.67 -7.95
C ASN A 177 -15.39 15.19 -9.39
N ASP A 178 -16.40 14.98 -10.22
CA ASP A 178 -16.44 15.28 -11.64
C ASP A 178 -17.90 15.50 -12.08
N THR A 179 -18.13 15.79 -13.36
CA THR A 179 -19.46 15.98 -13.93
C THR A 179 -20.30 14.70 -13.86
N ILE A 180 -21.63 14.87 -13.92
CA ILE A 180 -22.57 13.75 -13.99
C ILE A 180 -22.31 12.90 -15.25
N ALA A 181 -22.02 13.54 -16.39
CA ALA A 181 -21.75 12.84 -17.63
C ALA A 181 -20.51 11.93 -17.52
N ASN A 182 -19.42 12.43 -16.93
CA ASN A 182 -18.18 11.66 -16.76
C ASN A 182 -18.33 10.52 -15.74
N ASN A 183 -19.15 10.70 -14.70
CA ASN A 183 -19.47 9.62 -13.78
C ASN A 183 -20.31 8.51 -14.43
N ILE A 184 -21.19 8.84 -15.40
CA ILE A 184 -21.97 7.86 -16.15
C ILE A 184 -21.09 7.13 -17.18
N ALA A 185 -20.25 7.87 -17.90
CA ALA A 185 -19.29 7.34 -18.88
C ALA A 185 -17.96 6.92 -18.23
N TYR A 186 -18.00 6.52 -16.95
CA TYR A 186 -16.78 6.19 -16.22
C TYR A 186 -16.04 5.03 -16.90
N ALA A 187 -14.78 5.27 -17.24
CA ALA A 187 -13.87 4.31 -17.85
C ALA A 187 -14.36 3.70 -19.18
N THR A 188 -15.28 4.34 -19.89
CA THR A 188 -15.57 3.99 -21.29
C THR A 188 -14.44 4.51 -22.17
N GLU A 189 -13.91 3.66 -23.05
CA GLU A 189 -13.00 4.09 -24.12
C GLU A 189 -13.81 4.88 -25.17
N ASP A 190 -13.28 6.02 -25.65
CA ASP A 190 -13.92 6.90 -26.65
C ASP A 190 -14.14 6.20 -28.01
#